data_AF-A0A9D2EX02-F1
#
_entry.id   AF-A0A9D2EX02-F1
#
_cell.length_a   1.000
_cell.length_b   1.000
_cell.length_c   1.000
_cell.angle_alpha   90.00
_cell.angle_beta   90.00
_cell.angle_gamma   90.00
#
_symmetry.space_group_name_H-M   'P 1'
#
loop_
_entity.id
_entity.type
_entity.pdbx_description
1 polymer ?
#
loop_
_entity_poly.entity_id
_entity_poly.type
_entity_poly.pdbx_seq_one_letter_code
_entity_poly.pdbx_strand_id
1 'polypeptide(L)'
;MRNTSGITRRQLVRASALGVGTCLVLGAAPARAEEAREALPSEALDYLYIDSSSICAGEEQNVVIALLDHDGFTSATLLLTSADGSERTVALTRGADNAMLFAFAAEEGAWTVSSTSFADAKGSYCLDLSGEDADVRSFEVASATVSALSETSGSSEGDLDEEMTLQVYSGDDEGEVIESSSIEDAAAVTGVTASSSSARSVERASNVIVALDPGHVAAGSGASGNGLHEEELTWQIAQYCKAELDSYVGVSSFYTVTPSSESYAGDAKGDLLRRVEAAVEGDAAVLVSLHINSSSSGGAYGAEVYAPYDGSYNNNTHTVGEALAERIIGQLEDLGLFNRGVRFRTISNNENYEYADGSDGDYYGIIRYARQEGLPAVIVEHAFISNASDASKFLSSSAKLKKLGIADATGIANYFGLSKIPGAMYRMYNPNSGEHFYTARAYERDSLVDAGWNYEGLGWVAPEKSNTPVYRLYNPNAGDHHYTTSAYERDHLRSVGWNYEGVGWYSDDAKSVAVYRQYNPNARAGAHNFTTSTYERDQLVKAGWHDEGIAWYATETA
;
A
#
# COMPACT_ATOMS: atom_id res chain seq x y z
N MET A 1 4.38 -36.61 -16.43
CA MET A 1 3.23 -35.72 -16.71
C MET A 1 3.31 -34.56 -15.73
N ARG A 2 3.17 -33.35 -16.29
CA ARG A 2 3.15 -31.96 -15.75
C ARG A 2 2.51 -31.81 -14.35
N ASN A 3 2.77 -30.82 -13.48
CA ASN A 3 3.20 -29.40 -13.52
C ASN A 3 3.97 -29.13 -12.19
N THR A 4 5.15 -28.50 -12.10
CA THR A 4 5.50 -27.05 -12.15
C THR A 4 4.70 -26.16 -11.20
N SER A 5 5.23 -26.02 -9.98
CA SER A 5 4.96 -24.96 -9.00
C SER A 5 5.76 -23.72 -9.39
N GLY A 6 5.10 -22.58 -9.54
CA GLY A 6 5.75 -21.26 -9.59
C GLY A 6 6.03 -20.82 -8.16
N ILE A 7 7.29 -20.50 -7.88
CA ILE A 7 7.74 -19.88 -6.63
C ILE A 7 7.96 -18.41 -6.97
N THR A 8 7.16 -17.50 -6.43
CA THR A 8 7.50 -16.08 -6.33
C THR A 8 8.61 -15.95 -5.28
N ARG A 9 9.83 -15.73 -5.76
CA ARG A 9 11.03 -15.62 -4.93
C ARG A 9 11.33 -14.13 -4.75
N ARG A 10 10.96 -13.54 -3.61
CA ARG A 10 11.64 -12.32 -3.12
C ARG A 10 13.04 -12.75 -2.68
N GLN A 11 14.10 -12.25 -3.31
CA GLN A 11 15.48 -12.46 -2.84
C GLN A 11 16.20 -11.14 -2.62
N LEU A 12 16.34 -10.78 -1.34
CA LEU A 12 17.47 -9.99 -0.86
C LEU A 12 18.73 -10.86 -1.04
N VAL A 13 19.70 -10.44 -1.85
CA VAL A 13 20.97 -11.16 -2.00
C VAL A 13 22.01 -10.51 -1.10
N ARG A 14 22.51 -11.25 -0.10
CA ARG A 14 23.85 -11.01 0.45
C ARG A 14 24.82 -11.90 -0.32
N ALA A 15 25.76 -11.28 -1.04
CA ALA A 15 26.68 -11.97 -1.94
C ALA A 15 27.53 -13.03 -1.21
N SER A 16 27.70 -14.17 -1.88
CA SER A 16 28.62 -15.25 -1.51
C SER A 16 29.84 -15.20 -2.44
N ALA A 17 31.03 -15.17 -1.85
CA ALA A 17 32.30 -14.95 -2.54
C ALA A 17 32.61 -15.92 -3.70
N LEU A 18 33.04 -15.39 -4.86
CA LEU A 18 34.20 -15.83 -5.67
C LEU A 18 34.29 -15.09 -7.03
N GLY A 19 35.45 -14.47 -7.29
CA GLY A 19 36.04 -14.34 -8.64
C GLY A 19 36.17 -12.92 -9.22
N VAL A 20 37.33 -12.28 -9.01
CA VAL A 20 37.70 -11.00 -9.67
C VAL A 20 37.94 -11.25 -11.17
N GLY A 21 37.03 -10.80 -12.02
CA GLY A 21 37.15 -10.76 -13.48
C GLY A 21 37.46 -9.36 -13.98
N THR A 22 38.48 -9.21 -14.82
CA THR A 22 38.82 -7.93 -15.47
C THR A 22 37.78 -7.62 -16.55
N CYS A 23 36.99 -6.55 -16.39
CA CYS A 23 36.04 -6.10 -17.39
C CYS A 23 36.79 -5.36 -18.53
N LEU A 24 36.80 -5.94 -19.73
CA LEU A 24 37.34 -5.36 -20.96
C LEU A 24 36.20 -5.32 -21.97
N VAL A 25 35.64 -4.13 -22.24
CA VAL A 25 34.60 -3.95 -23.25
C VAL A 25 35.28 -3.92 -24.62
N LEU A 26 35.00 -4.93 -25.46
CA LEU A 26 35.46 -5.00 -26.84
C LEU A 26 34.40 -4.38 -27.77
N GLY A 27 34.62 -3.13 -28.20
CA GLY A 27 33.82 -2.47 -29.24
C GLY A 27 34.71 -1.72 -30.26
N ALA A 28 34.58 -2.04 -31.54
CA ALA A 28 35.48 -1.61 -32.61
C ALA A 28 35.29 -0.15 -33.10
N ALA A 29 36.23 0.74 -32.70
CA ALA A 29 36.77 1.96 -33.35
C ALA A 29 35.87 3.19 -33.70
N PRO A 30 36.42 4.44 -33.74
CA PRO A 30 37.79 4.87 -33.42
C PRO A 30 37.92 5.77 -32.17
N ALA A 31 38.96 5.49 -31.40
CA ALA A 31 39.73 6.35 -30.49
C ALA A 31 39.10 7.69 -30.05
N ARG A 32 38.20 7.63 -29.07
CA ARG A 32 38.15 8.62 -28.00
C ARG A 32 38.84 7.97 -26.81
N ALA A 33 39.78 8.66 -26.16
CA ALA A 33 40.53 8.12 -25.03
C ALA A 33 39.55 7.51 -24.01
N GLU A 34 39.57 6.20 -23.90
CA GLU A 34 38.74 5.46 -22.95
C GLU A 34 39.37 5.70 -21.58
N GLU A 35 38.72 6.50 -20.74
CA GLU A 35 39.17 6.71 -19.37
C GLU A 35 39.13 5.36 -18.66
N ALA A 36 40.29 4.91 -18.16
CA ALA A 36 40.39 3.67 -17.41
C ALA A 36 39.46 3.77 -16.18
N ARG A 37 38.47 2.87 -16.11
CA ARG A 37 37.53 2.76 -14.99
C ARG A 37 38.00 1.67 -14.04
N GLU A 38 38.00 1.96 -12.75
CA GLU A 38 38.28 0.96 -11.73
C GLU A 38 37.10 -0.02 -11.62
N ALA A 39 37.39 -1.32 -11.70
CA ALA A 39 36.36 -2.35 -11.58
C ALA A 39 36.01 -2.54 -10.10
N LEU A 40 34.71 -2.42 -9.78
CA LEU A 40 34.20 -2.68 -8.44
C LEU A 40 33.82 -4.16 -8.29
N PRO A 41 34.06 -4.73 -7.10
CA PRO A 41 33.63 -6.09 -6.81
C PRO A 41 32.11 -6.12 -6.53
N SER A 42 31.46 -7.28 -6.66
CA SER A 42 29.99 -7.35 -6.51
C SER A 42 29.52 -6.99 -5.10
N GLU A 43 30.38 -7.12 -4.09
CA GLU A 43 30.09 -6.67 -2.72
C GLU A 43 29.94 -5.15 -2.58
N ALA A 44 30.28 -4.37 -3.62
CA ALA A 44 30.00 -2.94 -3.64
C ALA A 44 28.51 -2.62 -3.90
N LEU A 45 27.74 -3.59 -4.42
CA LEU A 45 26.30 -3.48 -4.63
C LEU A 45 25.58 -3.56 -3.28
N ASP A 46 24.79 -2.52 -2.97
CA ASP A 46 23.85 -2.55 -1.85
C ASP A 46 22.54 -3.23 -2.29
N TYR A 47 21.87 -2.65 -3.30
CA TYR A 47 20.70 -3.28 -3.93
C TYR A 47 20.56 -2.91 -5.41
N LEU A 48 19.88 -3.81 -6.15
CA LEU A 48 19.35 -3.59 -7.48
C LEU A 48 17.82 -3.68 -7.41
N TYR A 49 17.13 -2.69 -7.96
CA TYR A 49 15.68 -2.66 -8.08
C TYR A 49 15.29 -2.47 -9.55
N ILE A 50 14.29 -3.22 -10.00
CA ILE A 50 13.67 -3.13 -11.32
C ILE A 50 12.17 -3.00 -11.09
N ASP A 51 11.58 -1.93 -11.60
CA ASP A 51 10.20 -1.50 -11.30
C ASP A 51 9.16 -2.58 -11.66
N SER A 52 9.19 -2.99 -12.92
CA SER A 52 8.35 -4.05 -13.45
C SER A 52 9.20 -5.19 -14.01
N SER A 53 8.91 -6.42 -13.59
CA SER A 53 9.48 -7.63 -14.21
C SER A 53 8.80 -7.99 -15.54
N SER A 54 7.61 -7.42 -15.79
CA SER A 54 6.86 -7.50 -17.05
C SER A 54 6.20 -6.15 -17.32
N ILE A 55 6.44 -5.55 -18.48
CA ILE A 55 5.98 -4.19 -18.84
C ILE A 55 5.56 -4.11 -20.33
N CYS A 56 4.69 -3.18 -20.72
CA CYS A 56 4.36 -2.99 -22.14
C CYS A 56 5.39 -2.11 -22.86
N ALA A 57 5.62 -2.39 -24.15
CA ALA A 57 6.50 -1.57 -24.97
C ALA A 57 6.00 -0.11 -25.03
N GLY A 58 6.89 0.83 -24.72
CA GLY A 58 6.59 2.26 -24.65
C GLY A 58 6.25 2.79 -23.25
N GLU A 59 5.95 1.92 -22.28
CA GLU A 59 5.80 2.33 -20.86
C GLU A 59 7.18 2.62 -20.23
N GLU A 60 7.20 3.43 -19.18
CA GLU A 60 8.43 3.79 -18.48
C GLU A 60 8.88 2.66 -17.55
N GLN A 61 10.11 2.19 -17.75
CA GLN A 61 10.78 1.23 -16.88
C GLN A 61 11.80 1.99 -16.02
N ASN A 62 11.74 1.75 -14.71
CA ASN A 62 12.74 2.24 -13.77
C ASN A 62 13.68 1.11 -13.32
N VAL A 63 14.98 1.42 -13.27
CA VAL A 63 16.02 0.57 -12.70
C VAL A 63 16.84 1.42 -11.72
N VAL A 64 17.00 0.94 -10.49
CA VAL A 64 17.82 1.59 -9.46
C VAL A 64 18.97 0.68 -9.06
N ILE A 65 20.17 1.24 -9.01
CA ILE A 65 21.37 0.58 -8.48
C ILE A 65 21.91 1.41 -7.32
N ALA A 66 21.95 0.84 -6.13
CA ALA A 66 22.55 1.46 -4.95
C ALA A 66 23.86 0.77 -4.56
N LEU A 67 24.81 1.56 -4.03
CA LEU A 67 26.16 1.12 -3.71
C LEU A 67 26.49 1.45 -2.24
N LEU A 68 27.29 0.62 -1.57
CA LEU A 68 27.56 0.82 -0.13
C LEU A 68 28.53 1.98 0.16
N ASP A 69 29.59 2.13 -0.63
CA ASP A 69 30.69 3.07 -0.36
C ASP A 69 30.84 4.15 -1.44
N HIS A 70 29.82 4.38 -2.25
CA HIS A 70 29.84 5.35 -3.35
C HIS A 70 28.58 6.23 -3.29
N ASP A 71 28.75 7.52 -3.54
CA ASP A 71 27.67 8.50 -3.49
C ASP A 71 27.89 9.66 -4.49
N GLY A 72 26.90 10.56 -4.58
CA GLY A 72 27.06 11.83 -5.29
C GLY A 72 27.15 11.68 -6.80
N PHE A 73 26.47 10.68 -7.38
CA PHE A 73 26.54 10.38 -8.81
C PHE A 73 25.95 11.52 -9.65
N THR A 74 26.80 12.10 -10.50
CA THR A 74 26.38 13.13 -11.47
C THR A 74 26.34 12.60 -12.90
N SER A 75 26.96 11.45 -13.15
CA SER A 75 26.90 10.74 -14.43
C SER A 75 27.08 9.24 -14.22
N ALA A 76 26.19 8.46 -14.83
CA ALA A 76 26.31 7.01 -14.91
C ALA A 76 25.67 6.47 -16.20
N THR A 77 25.95 5.22 -16.51
CA THR A 77 25.41 4.50 -17.66
C THR A 77 25.10 3.06 -17.27
N LEU A 78 23.87 2.65 -17.48
CA LEU A 78 23.39 1.28 -17.32
C LEU A 78 23.53 0.54 -18.66
N LEU A 79 24.09 -0.66 -18.63
CA LEU A 79 24.14 -1.56 -19.79
C LEU A 79 23.06 -2.63 -19.63
N LEU A 80 22.15 -2.68 -20.60
CA LEU A 80 21.17 -3.73 -20.78
C LEU A 80 21.61 -4.64 -21.92
N THR A 81 21.43 -5.95 -21.76
CA THR A 81 21.67 -6.95 -22.79
C THR A 81 20.38 -7.73 -23.02
N SER A 82 19.93 -7.82 -24.27
CA SER A 82 18.77 -8.63 -24.65
C SER A 82 19.14 -10.12 -24.77
N ALA A 83 18.12 -10.98 -24.80
CA ALA A 83 18.32 -12.44 -24.99
C ALA A 83 19.06 -12.82 -26.30
N ASP A 84 19.05 -11.96 -27.33
CA ASP A 84 19.78 -12.17 -28.59
C ASP A 84 21.21 -11.60 -28.58
N GLY A 85 21.64 -11.02 -27.46
CA GLY A 85 22.98 -10.46 -27.27
C GLY A 85 23.13 -9.01 -27.74
N SER A 86 22.05 -8.35 -28.13
CA SER A 86 22.08 -6.91 -28.42
C SER A 86 22.25 -6.11 -27.13
N GLU A 87 23.04 -5.04 -27.18
CA GLU A 87 23.32 -4.18 -26.03
C GLU A 87 22.66 -2.81 -26.19
N ARG A 88 22.09 -2.30 -25.09
CA ARG A 88 21.50 -0.96 -24.99
C ARG A 88 22.06 -0.26 -23.77
N THR A 89 22.50 0.98 -23.95
CA THR A 89 22.95 1.83 -22.83
C THR A 89 21.88 2.84 -22.45
N VAL A 90 21.59 2.95 -21.16
CA VAL A 90 20.69 3.97 -20.59
C VAL A 90 21.50 4.94 -19.75
N ALA A 91 21.31 6.24 -19.98
CA ALA A 91 21.98 7.28 -19.21
C ALA A 91 21.32 7.46 -17.83
N LEU A 92 22.11 7.88 -16.84
CA LEU A 92 21.59 8.24 -15.51
C LEU A 92 20.47 9.27 -15.64
N THR A 93 19.29 8.93 -15.14
CA THR A 93 18.19 9.88 -14.98
C THR A 93 18.44 10.76 -13.76
N ARG A 94 18.85 10.14 -12.64
CA ARG A 94 19.13 10.87 -11.40
C ARG A 94 20.01 10.07 -10.43
N GLY A 95 20.98 10.73 -9.79
CA GLY A 95 21.68 10.20 -8.62
C GLY A 95 21.07 10.75 -7.34
N ALA A 96 20.94 9.93 -6.29
CA ALA A 96 20.49 10.34 -4.96
C ALA A 96 21.31 9.59 -3.92
N ASP A 97 22.11 10.32 -3.13
CA ASP A 97 23.08 9.76 -2.18
C ASP A 97 23.86 8.61 -2.83
N ASN A 98 23.63 7.37 -2.37
CA ASN A 98 24.30 6.15 -2.80
C ASN A 98 23.57 5.37 -3.92
N ALA A 99 22.49 5.91 -4.48
CA ALA A 99 21.68 5.28 -5.51
C ALA A 99 21.69 6.02 -6.87
N MET A 100 21.62 5.24 -7.94
CA MET A 100 21.50 5.68 -9.33
C MET A 100 20.18 5.20 -9.93
N LEU A 101 19.33 6.11 -10.38
CA LEU A 101 18.09 5.83 -11.09
C LEU A 101 18.28 5.96 -12.60
N PHE A 102 17.82 4.94 -13.33
CA PHE A 102 17.71 4.89 -14.79
C PHE A 102 16.25 4.70 -15.16
N ALA A 103 15.63 5.73 -15.74
CA ALA A 103 14.26 5.73 -16.24
C ALA A 103 14.30 5.76 -17.77
N PHE A 104 13.59 4.85 -18.43
CA PHE A 104 13.61 4.72 -19.89
C PHE A 104 12.33 4.07 -20.42
N ALA A 105 11.93 4.44 -21.63
CA ALA A 105 10.87 3.73 -22.33
C ALA A 105 11.30 2.29 -22.66
N ALA A 106 10.47 1.32 -22.28
CA ALA A 106 10.68 -0.09 -22.49
C ALA A 106 10.58 -0.45 -23.99
N GLU A 107 11.57 -1.17 -24.50
CA GLU A 107 11.59 -1.67 -25.89
C GLU A 107 11.27 -3.17 -25.87
N GLU A 108 10.41 -3.63 -26.79
CA GLU A 108 9.96 -5.02 -26.86
C GLU A 108 11.13 -6.02 -26.80
N GLY A 109 10.99 -7.06 -25.98
CA GLY A 109 12.01 -8.09 -25.79
C GLY A 109 12.28 -8.43 -24.33
N ALA A 110 13.11 -9.44 -24.12
CA ALA A 110 13.62 -9.81 -22.80
C ALA A 110 14.98 -9.17 -22.58
N TRP A 111 15.12 -8.40 -21.51
CA TRP A 111 16.30 -7.60 -21.20
C TRP A 111 16.87 -7.99 -19.84
N THR A 112 18.19 -7.90 -19.74
CA THR A 112 18.95 -8.18 -18.52
C THR A 112 19.90 -7.03 -18.23
N VAL A 113 19.96 -6.57 -16.98
CA VAL A 113 20.95 -5.58 -16.52
C VAL A 113 22.31 -6.26 -16.41
N SER A 114 23.29 -5.77 -17.15
CA SER A 114 24.62 -6.38 -17.27
C SER A 114 25.67 -5.66 -16.44
N SER A 115 25.71 -4.33 -16.48
CA SER A 115 26.68 -3.54 -15.71
C SER A 115 26.21 -2.10 -15.54
N THR A 116 26.78 -1.39 -14.57
CA THR A 116 26.70 0.07 -14.52
C THR A 116 28.10 0.66 -14.47
N SER A 117 28.31 1.77 -15.18
CA SER A 117 29.52 2.57 -15.09
C SER A 117 29.20 3.98 -14.64
N PHE A 118 29.99 4.53 -13.73
CA PHE A 118 29.72 5.84 -13.14
C PHE A 118 31.01 6.56 -12.77
N ALA A 119 30.86 7.84 -12.40
CA ALA A 119 31.93 8.61 -11.78
C ALA A 119 31.39 9.31 -10.53
N ASP A 120 32.23 9.36 -9.50
CA ASP A 120 31.98 10.07 -8.25
C ASP A 120 33.19 10.95 -7.89
N ALA A 121 33.23 11.47 -6.65
CA ALA A 121 34.34 12.31 -6.18
C ALA A 121 35.68 11.55 -6.02
N LYS A 122 35.65 10.21 -5.94
CA LYS A 122 36.79 9.32 -5.70
C LYS A 122 37.41 8.82 -7.03
N GLY A 123 36.61 8.70 -8.09
CA GLY A 123 37.09 8.28 -9.41
C GLY A 123 35.99 7.85 -10.37
N SER A 124 36.41 7.14 -11.43
CA SER A 124 35.51 6.53 -12.42
C SER A 124 35.52 5.02 -12.26
N TYR A 125 34.33 4.42 -12.17
CA TYR A 125 34.14 3.02 -11.79
C TYR A 125 33.23 2.26 -12.77
N CYS A 126 33.33 0.93 -12.74
CA CYS A 126 32.40 0.02 -13.39
C CYS A 126 32.06 -1.13 -12.45
N LEU A 127 30.77 -1.38 -12.25
CA LEU A 127 30.26 -2.54 -11.52
C LEU A 127 29.67 -3.52 -12.52
N ASP A 128 30.25 -4.71 -12.57
CA ASP A 128 29.75 -5.84 -13.36
C ASP A 128 28.70 -6.61 -12.53
N LEU A 129 27.48 -6.73 -13.08
CA LEU A 129 26.36 -7.42 -12.47
C LEU A 129 26.09 -8.78 -13.13
N SER A 130 26.92 -9.19 -14.09
CA SER A 130 26.76 -10.46 -14.79
C SER A 130 26.93 -11.69 -13.88
N GLY A 131 27.63 -11.52 -12.75
CA GLY A 131 27.77 -12.53 -11.70
C GLY A 131 26.54 -12.70 -10.79
N GLU A 132 25.60 -11.75 -10.81
CA GLU A 132 24.35 -11.83 -10.04
C GLU A 132 23.30 -12.67 -10.76
N ASP A 133 22.35 -13.21 -10.01
CA ASP A 133 21.30 -14.10 -10.52
C ASP A 133 20.54 -13.41 -11.66
N ALA A 134 20.45 -14.07 -12.82
CA ALA A 134 19.80 -13.51 -13.99
C ALA A 134 18.32 -13.20 -13.73
N ASP A 135 17.67 -13.96 -12.85
CA ASP A 135 16.25 -13.82 -12.54
C ASP A 135 15.92 -12.52 -11.80
N VAL A 136 16.86 -11.95 -11.04
CA VAL A 136 16.66 -10.70 -10.28
C VAL A 136 17.07 -9.45 -11.05
N ARG A 137 17.74 -9.63 -12.18
CA ARG A 137 18.25 -8.54 -13.02
C ARG A 137 17.64 -8.52 -14.42
N SER A 138 16.54 -9.26 -14.64
CA SER A 138 15.86 -9.35 -15.94
C SER A 138 14.41 -8.87 -15.88
N PHE A 139 13.91 -8.40 -17.01
CA PHE A 139 12.51 -8.02 -17.23
C PHE A 139 12.07 -8.33 -18.66
N GLU A 140 10.77 -8.58 -18.85
CA GLU A 140 10.15 -8.82 -20.15
C GLU A 140 9.31 -7.64 -20.60
N VAL A 141 9.42 -7.28 -21.88
CA VAL A 141 8.66 -6.20 -22.49
C VAL A 141 7.74 -6.77 -23.57
N ALA A 142 6.43 -6.73 -23.32
CA ALA A 142 5.41 -7.22 -24.23
C ALA A 142 5.06 -6.19 -25.31
N SER A 143 4.77 -6.64 -26.54
CA SER A 143 4.27 -5.77 -27.61
C SER A 143 2.97 -5.09 -27.19
N ALA A 144 2.87 -3.77 -27.39
CA ALA A 144 1.62 -3.03 -27.23
C ALA A 144 0.60 -3.49 -28.28
N THR A 145 -0.34 -4.37 -27.93
CA THR A 145 -1.43 -4.73 -28.85
C THR A 145 -2.53 -3.68 -28.82
N VAL A 146 -2.62 -2.92 -29.91
CA VAL A 146 -3.73 -2.02 -30.22
C VAL A 146 -4.97 -2.87 -30.54
N SER A 147 -5.96 -2.89 -29.65
CA SER A 147 -7.32 -3.39 -29.96
C SER A 147 -8.26 -2.19 -30.12
N ALA A 148 -8.27 -1.63 -31.33
CA ALA A 148 -9.25 -0.64 -31.75
C ALA A 148 -10.46 -1.32 -32.43
N LEU A 149 -11.61 -1.22 -31.76
CA LEU A 149 -12.98 -0.94 -32.22
C LEU A 149 -13.53 -1.53 -33.56
N SER A 150 -14.77 -2.03 -33.48
CA SER A 150 -15.76 -1.94 -34.56
C SER A 150 -17.02 -1.21 -34.04
N GLU A 151 -17.13 0.04 -34.53
CA GLU A 151 -18.19 1.06 -34.68
C GLU A 151 -19.66 0.71 -34.31
N THR A 152 -20.48 1.62 -33.75
CA THR A 152 -20.91 2.87 -34.41
C THR A 152 -21.33 4.04 -33.49
N SER A 153 -20.76 5.22 -33.82
CA SER A 153 -21.31 6.58 -33.90
C SER A 153 -21.73 7.38 -32.64
N GLY A 154 -20.97 8.46 -32.36
CA GLY A 154 -21.43 9.61 -31.57
C GLY A 154 -20.29 10.48 -31.03
N SER A 155 -19.79 11.41 -31.84
CA SER A 155 -18.76 12.43 -31.59
C SER A 155 -18.76 13.14 -30.21
N SER A 156 -17.57 13.26 -29.58
CA SER A 156 -16.86 14.54 -29.29
C SER A 156 -15.57 14.31 -28.49
N GLU A 157 -14.53 15.08 -28.81
CA GLU A 157 -13.15 15.03 -28.29
C GLU A 157 -13.00 15.43 -26.80
N GLY A 158 -11.91 14.98 -26.15
CA GLY A 158 -11.30 15.62 -24.97
C GLY A 158 -10.49 14.69 -24.04
N ASP A 159 -9.15 14.78 -24.15
CA ASP A 159 -8.05 14.55 -23.18
C ASP A 159 -8.20 13.59 -21.98
N LEU A 160 -7.27 12.62 -21.90
CA LEU A 160 -6.96 11.85 -20.69
C LEU A 160 -5.47 12.03 -20.35
N ASP A 161 -5.20 12.86 -19.34
CA ASP A 161 -3.92 12.92 -18.64
C ASP A 161 -4.07 12.11 -17.34
N GLU A 162 -3.35 11.00 -17.19
CA GLU A 162 -3.16 10.32 -15.90
C GLU A 162 -1.65 10.25 -15.59
N GLU A 163 -1.24 11.11 -14.66
CA GLU A 163 0.08 11.15 -14.03
C GLU A 163 0.17 10.03 -12.97
N MET A 164 1.17 9.15 -13.07
CA MET A 164 1.49 8.11 -12.07
C MET A 164 2.74 8.54 -11.29
N THR A 165 2.64 8.68 -9.97
CA THR A 165 3.72 9.16 -9.09
C THR A 165 4.51 8.00 -8.45
N LEU A 166 5.85 8.06 -8.60
CA LEU A 166 6.86 7.07 -8.21
C LEU A 166 7.29 7.21 -6.72
N GLN A 167 7.47 6.09 -5.99
CA GLN A 167 7.92 6.03 -4.58
C GLN A 167 9.38 5.52 -4.48
N VAL A 168 10.22 6.07 -3.57
CA VAL A 168 11.66 5.72 -3.39
C VAL A 168 12.00 5.52 -1.90
N TYR A 169 12.81 4.51 -1.59
CA TYR A 169 13.32 4.15 -0.26
C TYR A 169 14.83 4.45 -0.12
N SER A 170 15.29 4.91 1.04
CA SER A 170 16.72 4.96 1.41
C SER A 170 16.96 4.43 2.83
N GLY A 171 18.09 3.73 3.04
CA GLY A 171 18.48 3.12 4.32
C GLY A 171 19.66 3.84 4.98
N ASP A 172 19.77 3.75 6.31
CA ASP A 172 20.91 4.26 7.08
C ASP A 172 21.77 3.12 7.69
N ASP A 173 22.93 3.50 8.24
CA ASP A 173 24.05 2.64 8.67
C ASP A 173 23.73 1.62 9.80
N GLU A 174 22.49 1.52 10.27
CA GLU A 174 22.06 0.51 11.26
C GLU A 174 21.03 -0.50 10.73
N GLY A 175 20.67 -0.45 9.44
CA GLY A 175 19.86 -1.49 8.80
C GLY A 175 18.36 -1.45 9.13
N GLU A 176 17.84 -0.29 9.53
CA GLU A 176 16.41 -0.01 9.63
C GLU A 176 15.90 0.53 8.27
N VAL A 177 14.77 0.01 7.79
CA VAL A 177 14.18 0.42 6.50
C VAL A 177 13.29 1.64 6.73
N ILE A 178 13.64 2.79 6.18
CA ILE A 178 12.86 4.03 6.29
C ILE A 178 12.01 4.21 5.03
N GLU A 179 10.69 4.37 5.19
CA GLU A 179 9.83 4.89 4.12
C GLU A 179 10.07 6.40 3.97
N SER A 180 10.53 6.83 2.81
CA SER A 180 10.65 8.26 2.44
C SER A 180 9.47 8.67 1.56
N SER A 181 8.76 9.71 1.98
CA SER A 181 7.66 10.33 1.26
C SER A 181 8.19 11.21 0.12
N SER A 182 7.98 10.76 -1.12
CA SER A 182 8.07 11.49 -2.40
C SER A 182 9.45 12.00 -2.86
N ILE A 183 9.60 12.03 -4.19
CA ILE A 183 10.85 12.29 -4.91
C ILE A 183 11.20 13.78 -5.05
N GLU A 184 10.34 14.67 -4.55
CA GLU A 184 10.49 16.13 -4.60
C GLU A 184 11.29 16.71 -3.41
N ASP A 185 11.47 15.94 -2.34
CA ASP A 185 12.10 16.45 -1.12
C ASP A 185 13.63 16.62 -1.21
N ALA A 186 14.26 16.11 -2.27
CA ALA A 186 15.68 16.34 -2.56
C ALA A 186 15.96 17.64 -3.35
N ALA A 187 14.95 18.40 -3.78
CA ALA A 187 15.13 19.59 -4.63
C ALA A 187 15.12 20.95 -3.91
N ALA A 188 15.18 20.99 -2.57
CA ALA A 188 15.21 22.25 -1.81
C ALA A 188 16.61 22.66 -1.33
N VAL A 189 17.66 22.43 -2.13
CA VAL A 189 18.98 23.04 -1.86
C VAL A 189 19.71 23.43 -3.15
N THR A 190 19.12 24.29 -3.99
CA THR A 190 19.83 25.38 -4.70
C THR A 190 18.85 26.13 -5.59
N GLY A 191 18.67 27.43 -5.34
CA GLY A 191 17.70 28.26 -6.05
C GLY A 191 18.03 28.45 -7.53
N VAL A 192 17.10 28.06 -8.39
CA VAL A 192 16.86 28.68 -9.71
C VAL A 192 15.36 28.70 -9.95
N THR A 193 14.82 29.89 -10.21
CA THR A 193 13.43 30.17 -10.56
C THR A 193 13.07 29.63 -11.95
N ALA A 194 11.97 28.87 -12.08
CA ALA A 194 11.27 28.67 -13.35
C ALA A 194 9.76 28.89 -13.16
N SER A 195 9.19 29.65 -14.08
CA SER A 195 7.91 30.34 -13.99
C SER A 195 6.69 29.43 -14.07
N SER A 196 5.65 29.85 -13.35
CA SER A 196 4.28 29.34 -13.37
C SER A 196 3.65 29.28 -14.77
N SER A 197 3.00 28.15 -15.09
CA SER A 197 1.84 28.13 -15.98
C SER A 197 0.70 27.36 -15.32
N SER A 198 -0.37 28.11 -15.07
CA SER A 198 -1.66 27.80 -14.46
C SER A 198 -2.19 26.37 -14.64
N ALA A 199 -2.31 25.65 -13.53
CA ALA A 199 -3.18 24.49 -13.41
C ALA A 199 -4.64 24.91 -13.63
N ARG A 200 -5.27 24.38 -14.67
CA ARG A 200 -6.71 24.34 -14.81
C ARG A 200 -7.20 23.05 -14.17
N SER A 201 -8.17 23.20 -13.28
CA SER A 201 -8.96 22.18 -12.61
C SER A 201 -9.31 20.99 -13.52
N VAL A 202 -8.78 19.81 -13.20
CA VAL A 202 -9.26 18.52 -13.72
C VAL A 202 -10.39 18.05 -12.81
N GLU A 203 -11.56 17.76 -13.41
CA GLU A 203 -12.72 17.23 -12.69
C GLU A 203 -12.42 15.85 -12.10
N ARG A 204 -12.87 15.64 -10.86
CA ARG A 204 -12.62 14.45 -10.05
C ARG A 204 -13.13 13.18 -10.74
N ALA A 205 -12.25 12.19 -10.90
CA ALA A 205 -12.69 10.80 -11.01
C ALA A 205 -13.53 10.42 -9.78
N SER A 206 -14.64 9.73 -10.00
CA SER A 206 -15.64 9.36 -9.00
C SER A 206 -15.03 8.59 -7.81
N ASN A 207 -15.32 9.04 -6.59
CA ASN A 207 -14.95 8.35 -5.35
C ASN A 207 -15.48 6.90 -5.35
N VAL A 208 -14.58 5.91 -5.28
CA VAL A 208 -14.92 4.49 -5.22
C VAL A 208 -15.54 4.18 -3.86
N ILE A 209 -16.69 3.51 -3.83
CA ILE A 209 -17.33 3.08 -2.58
C ILE A 209 -17.18 1.57 -2.43
N VAL A 210 -16.59 1.13 -1.32
CA VAL A 210 -16.37 -0.30 -1.01
C VAL A 210 -17.27 -0.71 0.16
N ALA A 211 -18.18 -1.65 -0.08
CA ALA A 211 -18.95 -2.27 0.99
C ALA A 211 -18.15 -3.43 1.59
N LEU A 212 -17.88 -3.37 2.89
CA LEU A 212 -17.21 -4.43 3.65
C LEU A 212 -18.27 -5.22 4.43
N ASP A 213 -18.34 -6.52 4.20
CA ASP A 213 -19.26 -7.42 4.88
C ASP A 213 -18.52 -8.34 5.84
N PRO A 214 -18.41 -8.01 7.13
CA PRO A 214 -17.91 -8.95 8.12
C PRO A 214 -18.87 -10.14 8.20
N GLY A 215 -18.40 -11.29 7.71
CA GLY A 215 -19.12 -12.53 7.74
C GLY A 215 -19.31 -12.98 9.17
N HIS A 216 -20.55 -13.24 9.57
CA HIS A 216 -20.92 -13.52 10.97
C HIS A 216 -20.60 -12.33 11.91
N VAL A 217 -21.60 -11.83 12.63
CA VAL A 217 -21.39 -10.75 13.64
C VAL A 217 -22.21 -10.95 14.91
N ALA A 218 -23.15 -11.89 14.90
CA ALA A 218 -23.90 -12.27 16.09
C ALA A 218 -23.03 -13.18 16.96
N ALA A 219 -23.03 -12.96 18.27
CA ALA A 219 -22.26 -13.75 19.21
C ALA A 219 -22.55 -15.26 19.08
N GLY A 220 -21.50 -16.06 18.93
CA GLY A 220 -21.57 -17.51 18.77
C GLY A 220 -21.98 -17.99 17.36
N SER A 221 -22.01 -17.11 16.36
CA SER A 221 -22.30 -17.48 14.96
C SER A 221 -21.02 -17.73 14.16
N GLY A 222 -21.11 -18.56 13.11
CA GLY A 222 -19.93 -18.94 12.32
C GLY A 222 -19.14 -20.09 12.94
N ALA A 223 -17.95 -20.32 12.41
CA ALA A 223 -17.06 -21.37 12.85
C ALA A 223 -16.34 -21.00 14.17
N SER A 224 -16.05 -22.03 14.97
CA SER A 224 -15.18 -21.91 16.14
C SER A 224 -14.13 -23.01 16.13
N GLY A 225 -12.94 -22.70 16.60
CA GLY A 225 -11.80 -23.62 16.58
C GLY A 225 -10.57 -23.00 17.23
N ASN A 226 -9.73 -23.82 17.84
CA ASN A 226 -8.48 -23.36 18.47
C ASN A 226 -8.65 -22.21 19.49
N GLY A 227 -9.82 -22.11 20.14
CA GLY A 227 -10.14 -21.04 21.08
C GLY A 227 -10.52 -19.71 20.43
N LEU A 228 -10.78 -19.69 19.12
CA LEU A 228 -11.16 -18.53 18.32
C LEU A 228 -12.58 -18.68 17.79
N HIS A 229 -13.19 -17.54 17.46
CA HIS A 229 -14.58 -17.37 17.06
C HIS A 229 -14.65 -16.53 15.78
N GLU A 230 -15.15 -17.10 14.68
CA GLU A 230 -15.14 -16.46 13.35
C GLU A 230 -15.74 -15.05 13.39
N GLU A 231 -16.87 -14.85 14.06
CA GLU A 231 -17.56 -13.57 14.15
C GLU A 231 -16.74 -12.46 14.81
N GLU A 232 -15.83 -12.83 15.73
CA GLU A 232 -14.93 -11.87 16.38
C GLU A 232 -13.75 -11.53 15.48
N LEU A 233 -13.27 -12.50 14.68
CA LEU A 233 -12.14 -12.33 13.79
C LEU A 233 -12.52 -11.50 12.57
N THR A 234 -13.63 -11.82 11.91
CA THR A 234 -14.10 -11.11 10.70
C THR A 234 -14.44 -9.66 10.99
N TRP A 235 -15.03 -9.37 12.16
CA TRP A 235 -15.28 -8.00 12.61
C TRP A 235 -13.98 -7.20 12.84
N GLN A 236 -12.95 -7.83 13.40
CA GLN A 236 -11.64 -7.18 13.58
C GLN A 236 -10.95 -6.94 12.23
N ILE A 237 -10.94 -7.94 11.34
CA ILE A 237 -10.34 -7.82 10.00
C ILE A 237 -11.04 -6.71 9.21
N ALA A 238 -12.38 -6.66 9.23
CA ALA A 238 -13.15 -5.62 8.55
C ALA A 238 -12.78 -4.22 9.05
N GLN A 239 -12.59 -4.04 10.37
CA GLN A 239 -12.16 -2.78 10.94
C GLN A 239 -10.77 -2.37 10.47
N TYR A 240 -9.83 -3.31 10.40
CA TYR A 240 -8.49 -3.03 9.91
C TYR A 240 -8.46 -2.75 8.40
N CYS A 241 -9.24 -3.48 7.61
CA CYS A 241 -9.39 -3.23 6.18
C CYS A 241 -9.98 -1.84 5.91
N LYS A 242 -11.04 -1.46 6.62
CA LYS A 242 -11.62 -0.11 6.52
C LYS A 242 -10.59 0.96 6.88
N ALA A 243 -9.96 0.81 8.05
CA ALA A 243 -8.94 1.73 8.55
C ALA A 243 -7.80 1.95 7.55
N GLU A 244 -7.40 0.90 6.84
CA GLU A 244 -6.37 0.98 5.81
C GLU A 244 -6.89 1.63 4.53
N LEU A 245 -8.11 1.30 4.07
CA LEU A 245 -8.76 1.98 2.94
C LEU A 245 -8.92 3.48 3.17
N ASP A 246 -9.20 3.92 4.41
CA ASP A 246 -9.34 5.33 4.77
C ASP A 246 -8.03 6.14 4.60
N SER A 247 -6.90 5.47 4.35
CA SER A 247 -5.63 6.12 4.03
C SER A 247 -5.37 6.27 2.52
N TYR A 248 -6.29 5.86 1.66
CA TYR A 248 -6.20 6.02 0.20
C TYR A 248 -7.07 7.16 -0.31
N VAL A 249 -6.60 7.84 -1.36
CA VAL A 249 -7.34 8.89 -2.07
C VAL A 249 -8.42 8.24 -2.94
N GLY A 250 -9.59 8.89 -3.03
CA GLY A 250 -10.62 8.49 -3.99
C GLY A 250 -11.35 7.21 -3.61
N VAL A 251 -11.30 6.80 -2.34
CA VAL A 251 -12.10 5.69 -1.82
C VAL A 251 -12.80 6.03 -0.52
N SER A 252 -13.98 5.46 -0.35
CA SER A 252 -14.68 5.40 0.93
C SER A 252 -15.18 3.99 1.17
N SER A 253 -15.36 3.61 2.43
CA SER A 253 -15.82 2.28 2.80
C SER A 253 -16.79 2.32 3.97
N PHE A 254 -17.71 1.35 4.00
CA PHE A 254 -18.67 1.18 5.09
C PHE A 254 -18.96 -0.30 5.35
N TYR A 255 -19.51 -0.62 6.52
CA TYR A 255 -19.90 -1.99 6.85
C TYR A 255 -21.36 -2.25 6.50
N THR A 256 -21.64 -3.37 5.84
CA THR A 256 -23.02 -3.83 5.57
C THR A 256 -23.73 -4.31 6.84
N VAL A 257 -22.97 -4.74 7.85
CA VAL A 257 -23.48 -5.21 9.14
C VAL A 257 -22.44 -4.96 10.25
N THR A 258 -22.90 -4.86 11.51
CA THR A 258 -22.03 -4.73 12.69
C THR A 258 -22.51 -5.65 13.83
N PRO A 259 -21.71 -5.89 14.90
CA PRO A 259 -22.16 -6.67 16.06
C PRO A 259 -23.38 -6.08 16.79
N SER A 260 -23.67 -4.80 16.57
CA SER A 260 -24.87 -4.13 17.11
C SER A 260 -26.09 -4.20 16.19
N SER A 261 -25.95 -4.70 14.96
CA SER A 261 -27.07 -4.89 14.05
C SER A 261 -28.08 -5.89 14.63
N GLU A 262 -29.36 -5.69 14.30
CA GLU A 262 -30.40 -6.59 14.75
C GLU A 262 -30.12 -8.04 14.31
N SER A 263 -30.12 -8.98 15.26
CA SER A 263 -29.90 -10.40 14.97
C SER A 263 -31.16 -11.02 14.37
N TYR A 264 -31.09 -11.46 13.12
CA TYR A 264 -32.17 -12.16 12.43
C TYR A 264 -32.06 -13.68 12.58
N ALA A 265 -32.02 -14.13 13.83
CA ALA A 265 -31.93 -15.55 14.16
C ALA A 265 -33.08 -16.33 13.50
N GLY A 266 -32.72 -17.23 12.57
CA GLY A 266 -33.69 -18.11 11.87
C GLY A 266 -34.05 -17.70 10.44
N ASP A 267 -33.61 -16.54 9.94
CA ASP A 267 -33.80 -16.12 8.54
C ASP A 267 -32.47 -15.77 7.85
N ALA A 268 -31.67 -16.81 7.55
CA ALA A 268 -30.38 -16.64 6.89
C ALA A 268 -30.50 -16.01 5.49
N LYS A 269 -31.60 -16.26 4.76
CA LYS A 269 -31.81 -15.66 3.44
C LYS A 269 -32.08 -14.17 3.56
N GLY A 270 -32.98 -13.77 4.46
CA GLY A 270 -33.29 -12.35 4.69
C GLY A 270 -32.11 -11.56 5.22
N ASP A 271 -31.25 -12.18 6.04
CA ASP A 271 -30.00 -11.56 6.51
C ASP A 271 -29.05 -11.22 5.35
N LEU A 272 -28.80 -12.20 4.48
CA LEU A 272 -27.94 -12.02 3.31
C LEU A 272 -28.51 -10.98 2.32
N LEU A 273 -29.84 -10.97 2.12
CA LEU A 273 -30.49 -9.97 1.27
C LEU A 273 -30.30 -8.55 1.81
N ARG A 274 -30.46 -8.33 3.13
CA ARG A 274 -30.27 -7.01 3.74
C ARG A 274 -28.83 -6.51 3.66
N ARG A 275 -27.85 -7.41 3.79
CA ARG A 275 -26.43 -7.05 3.62
C ARG A 275 -26.14 -6.56 2.20
N VAL A 276 -26.71 -7.23 1.20
CA VAL A 276 -26.62 -6.81 -0.21
C VAL A 276 -27.39 -5.51 -0.43
N GLU A 277 -28.59 -5.38 0.12
CA GLU A 277 -29.40 -4.15 0.05
C GLU A 277 -28.63 -2.96 0.62
N ALA A 278 -27.97 -3.10 1.77
CA ALA A 278 -27.10 -2.06 2.34
C ALA A 278 -25.94 -1.68 1.39
N ALA A 279 -25.34 -2.66 0.70
CA ALA A 279 -24.28 -2.40 -0.27
C ALA A 279 -24.79 -1.64 -1.51
N VAL A 280 -25.96 -2.03 -2.03
CA VAL A 280 -26.62 -1.40 -3.18
C VAL A 280 -27.11 0.01 -2.84
N GLU A 281 -27.76 0.20 -1.69
CA GLU A 281 -28.22 1.51 -1.21
C GLU A 281 -27.06 2.48 -0.94
N GLY A 282 -25.90 1.94 -0.54
CA GLY A 282 -24.67 2.71 -0.38
C GLY A 282 -23.92 3.00 -1.69
N ASP A 283 -24.47 2.63 -2.85
CA ASP A 283 -23.86 2.81 -4.18
C ASP A 283 -22.45 2.20 -4.27
N ALA A 284 -22.27 1.04 -3.64
CA ALA A 284 -20.98 0.36 -3.62
C ALA A 284 -20.56 -0.09 -5.02
N ALA A 285 -19.30 0.15 -5.38
CA ALA A 285 -18.68 -0.37 -6.59
C ALA A 285 -18.45 -1.88 -6.49
N VAL A 286 -18.10 -2.36 -5.29
CA VAL A 286 -17.89 -3.78 -4.97
C VAL A 286 -18.31 -4.08 -3.53
N LEU A 287 -18.71 -5.34 -3.31
CA LEU A 287 -18.97 -5.92 -1.99
C LEU A 287 -17.90 -6.97 -1.66
N VAL A 288 -17.15 -6.76 -0.57
CA VAL A 288 -16.11 -7.69 -0.09
C VAL A 288 -16.57 -8.31 1.21
N SER A 289 -16.94 -9.58 1.18
CA SER A 289 -17.36 -10.35 2.35
C SER A 289 -16.17 -11.09 2.95
N LEU A 290 -15.94 -10.91 4.26
CA LEU A 290 -14.74 -11.35 4.97
C LEU A 290 -15.10 -12.53 5.90
N HIS A 291 -14.45 -13.67 5.69
CA HIS A 291 -14.75 -14.94 6.35
C HIS A 291 -13.51 -15.71 6.80
N ILE A 292 -13.71 -16.70 7.68
CA ILE A 292 -12.66 -17.64 8.11
C ILE A 292 -13.12 -19.07 7.87
N ASN A 293 -12.36 -19.80 7.07
CA ASN A 293 -12.71 -21.14 6.65
C ASN A 293 -12.61 -22.15 7.81
N SER A 294 -13.25 -23.30 7.65
CA SER A 294 -13.18 -24.41 8.59
C SER A 294 -13.34 -25.75 7.88
N SER A 295 -12.64 -26.78 8.36
CA SER A 295 -12.78 -28.15 7.86
C SER A 295 -12.97 -29.14 9.00
N SER A 296 -13.85 -30.11 8.79
CA SER A 296 -14.07 -31.20 9.76
C SER A 296 -12.83 -32.06 10.00
N SER A 297 -11.92 -32.12 9.03
CA SER A 297 -10.66 -32.87 9.14
C SER A 297 -9.55 -32.15 9.90
N GLY A 298 -9.66 -30.82 10.08
CA GLY A 298 -8.62 -29.94 10.65
C GLY A 298 -7.35 -29.80 9.80
N GLY A 299 -7.20 -30.56 8.71
CA GLY A 299 -5.99 -30.61 7.89
C GLY A 299 -5.94 -29.59 6.73
N ALA A 300 -7.07 -29.00 6.34
CA ALA A 300 -7.09 -27.95 5.34
C ALA A 300 -6.46 -26.66 5.88
N TYR A 301 -5.77 -25.91 5.03
CA TYR A 301 -5.07 -24.67 5.38
C TYR A 301 -4.97 -23.75 4.15
N GLY A 302 -4.66 -22.48 4.41
CA GLY A 302 -4.47 -21.44 3.41
C GLY A 302 -5.70 -20.59 3.14
N ALA A 303 -5.52 -19.59 2.28
CA ALA A 303 -6.55 -18.64 1.89
C ALA A 303 -7.20 -19.03 0.54
N GLU A 304 -8.49 -18.77 0.37
CA GLU A 304 -9.18 -18.80 -0.93
C GLU A 304 -10.13 -17.61 -1.05
N VAL A 305 -10.39 -17.15 -2.27
CA VAL A 305 -11.40 -16.09 -2.52
C VAL A 305 -12.45 -16.62 -3.48
N TYR A 306 -13.71 -16.63 -3.08
CA TYR A 306 -14.81 -16.97 -3.97
C TYR A 306 -15.27 -15.74 -4.75
N ALA A 307 -15.37 -15.88 -6.07
CA ALA A 307 -15.89 -14.88 -6.98
C ALA A 307 -17.11 -15.43 -7.73
N PRO A 308 -17.92 -14.58 -8.39
CA PRO A 308 -19.00 -15.05 -9.24
C PRO A 308 -18.44 -15.95 -10.34
N TYR A 309 -19.10 -17.07 -10.64
CA TYR A 309 -18.62 -17.96 -11.70
C TYR A 309 -18.81 -17.35 -13.11
N ASP A 310 -17.99 -17.79 -14.07
CA ASP A 310 -18.12 -17.39 -15.48
C ASP A 310 -19.44 -17.94 -16.08
N GLY A 311 -20.44 -17.07 -16.12
CA GLY A 311 -21.81 -17.40 -16.53
C GLY A 311 -22.46 -16.24 -17.27
N SER A 312 -23.50 -16.53 -18.07
CA SER A 312 -24.12 -15.54 -18.97
C SER A 312 -24.80 -14.38 -18.24
N TYR A 313 -25.40 -14.64 -17.07
CA TYR A 313 -26.13 -13.62 -16.33
C TYR A 313 -25.19 -12.59 -15.70
N ASN A 314 -25.38 -11.30 -15.99
CA ASN A 314 -24.57 -10.20 -15.42
C ASN A 314 -23.06 -10.51 -15.38
N ASN A 315 -22.50 -11.05 -16.47
CA ASN A 315 -21.14 -11.59 -16.53
C ASN A 315 -20.05 -10.56 -16.14
N ASN A 316 -20.30 -9.26 -16.31
CA ASN A 316 -19.38 -8.21 -15.82
C ASN A 316 -19.04 -8.36 -14.32
N THR A 317 -19.98 -8.86 -13.51
CA THR A 317 -19.72 -9.14 -12.08
C THR A 317 -18.68 -10.24 -11.87
N HIS A 318 -18.62 -11.24 -12.75
CA HIS A 318 -17.56 -12.25 -12.78
C HIS A 318 -16.22 -11.61 -13.14
N THR A 319 -16.16 -10.84 -14.24
CA THR A 319 -14.91 -10.17 -14.66
C THR A 319 -14.32 -9.29 -13.56
N VAL A 320 -15.15 -8.45 -12.94
CA VAL A 320 -14.72 -7.58 -11.82
C VAL A 320 -14.36 -8.42 -10.59
N GLY A 321 -15.21 -9.39 -10.23
CA GLY A 321 -15.02 -10.20 -9.03
C GLY A 321 -13.78 -11.09 -9.09
N GLU A 322 -13.50 -11.73 -10.23
CA GLU A 322 -12.29 -12.53 -10.43
C GLU A 322 -11.04 -11.66 -10.37
N ALA A 323 -11.03 -10.53 -11.09
CA ALA A 323 -9.90 -9.62 -11.06
C ALA A 323 -9.63 -9.13 -9.63
N LEU A 324 -10.64 -8.62 -8.91
CA LEU A 324 -10.50 -8.20 -7.52
C LEU A 324 -9.98 -9.33 -6.62
N ALA A 325 -10.55 -10.54 -6.76
CA ALA A 325 -10.16 -11.71 -5.98
C ALA A 325 -8.69 -12.09 -6.18
N GLU A 326 -8.16 -11.99 -7.41
CA GLU A 326 -6.73 -12.21 -7.70
C GLU A 326 -5.81 -11.23 -6.97
N ARG A 327 -6.20 -9.95 -6.87
CA ARG A 327 -5.37 -8.94 -6.18
C ARG A 327 -5.37 -9.20 -4.68
N ILE A 328 -6.53 -9.51 -4.09
CA ILE A 328 -6.65 -9.81 -2.66
C ILE A 328 -5.88 -11.09 -2.30
N ILE A 329 -6.09 -12.19 -3.03
CA ILE A 329 -5.41 -13.46 -2.69
C ILE A 329 -3.90 -13.37 -2.85
N GLY A 330 -3.40 -12.56 -3.80
CA GLY A 330 -1.96 -12.28 -3.93
C GLY A 330 -1.37 -11.57 -2.72
N GLN A 331 -2.08 -10.60 -2.13
CA GLN A 331 -1.63 -9.95 -0.90
C GLN A 331 -1.64 -10.91 0.31
N LEU A 332 -2.62 -11.80 0.39
CA LEU A 332 -2.67 -12.83 1.43
C LEU A 332 -1.53 -13.85 1.26
N GLU A 333 -1.19 -14.21 0.03
CA GLU A 333 -0.03 -15.07 -0.27
C GLU A 333 1.29 -14.43 0.18
N ASP A 334 1.46 -13.13 -0.04
CA ASP A 334 2.64 -12.37 0.38
C ASP A 334 2.81 -12.32 1.91
N LEU A 335 1.72 -12.46 2.67
CA LEU A 335 1.76 -12.65 4.14
C LEU A 335 2.21 -14.06 4.57
N GLY A 336 2.33 -14.99 3.62
CA GLY A 336 2.75 -16.37 3.84
C GLY A 336 1.61 -17.37 3.99
N LEU A 337 0.36 -16.99 3.69
CA LEU A 337 -0.74 -17.94 3.60
C LEU A 337 -0.57 -18.82 2.35
N PHE A 338 -0.94 -20.09 2.46
CA PHE A 338 -0.98 -20.95 1.28
C PHE A 338 -2.08 -20.46 0.33
N ASN A 339 -1.70 -20.01 -0.85
CA ASN A 339 -2.63 -19.56 -1.88
C ASN A 339 -3.39 -20.75 -2.47
N ARG A 340 -4.67 -20.88 -2.15
CA ARG A 340 -5.55 -21.89 -2.74
C ARG A 340 -6.17 -21.39 -4.05
N GLY A 341 -6.08 -20.11 -4.33
CA GLY A 341 -6.53 -19.45 -5.56
C GLY A 341 -7.97 -18.94 -5.48
N VAL A 342 -8.38 -18.30 -6.57
CA VAL A 342 -9.77 -17.90 -6.79
C VAL A 342 -10.64 -19.15 -7.00
N ARG A 343 -11.83 -19.13 -6.41
CA ARG A 343 -12.78 -20.25 -6.41
C ARG A 343 -14.13 -19.81 -6.97
N PHE A 344 -14.76 -20.75 -7.65
CA PHE A 344 -16.10 -20.60 -8.21
C PHE A 344 -16.95 -21.76 -7.74
N ARG A 345 -18.21 -21.50 -7.41
CA ARG A 345 -19.12 -22.56 -6.97
C ARG A 345 -20.54 -22.23 -7.37
N THR A 346 -21.18 -23.14 -8.09
CA THR A 346 -22.56 -23.01 -8.56
C THR A 346 -23.52 -23.87 -7.73
N ILE A 347 -24.81 -23.55 -7.81
CA ILE A 347 -25.91 -24.42 -7.38
C ILE A 347 -26.70 -24.85 -8.62
N SER A 348 -26.31 -26.01 -9.17
CA SER A 348 -26.93 -26.57 -10.38
C SER A 348 -28.16 -27.43 -10.08
N ASN A 349 -29.03 -27.59 -11.07
CA ASN A 349 -30.24 -28.42 -11.02
C ASN A 349 -31.25 -28.01 -9.93
N ASN A 350 -31.41 -26.70 -9.70
CA ASN A 350 -32.40 -26.19 -8.77
C ASN A 350 -33.00 -24.88 -9.29
N GLU A 351 -34.15 -24.99 -9.95
CA GLU A 351 -34.91 -23.88 -10.55
C GLU A 351 -35.19 -22.72 -9.58
N ASN A 352 -35.17 -22.96 -8.26
CA ASN A 352 -35.37 -21.89 -7.26
C ASN A 352 -34.16 -20.96 -7.08
N TYR A 353 -33.00 -21.33 -7.63
CA TYR A 353 -31.74 -20.60 -7.48
C TYR A 353 -31.08 -20.26 -8.82
N GLU A 354 -31.71 -20.61 -9.95
CA GLU A 354 -31.31 -20.15 -11.28
C GLU A 354 -31.46 -18.63 -11.39
N TYR A 355 -30.61 -18.04 -12.23
CA TYR A 355 -30.78 -16.64 -12.63
C TYR A 355 -31.93 -16.50 -13.63
N ALA A 356 -32.35 -15.26 -13.87
CA ALA A 356 -33.50 -14.96 -14.73
C ALA A 356 -33.31 -15.39 -16.20
N ASP A 357 -32.06 -15.59 -16.64
CA ASP A 357 -31.73 -16.11 -17.98
C ASP A 357 -31.68 -17.65 -18.06
N GLY A 358 -31.97 -18.35 -16.95
CA GLY A 358 -31.94 -19.81 -16.83
C GLY A 358 -30.54 -20.40 -16.57
N SER A 359 -29.52 -19.58 -16.35
CA SER A 359 -28.20 -20.05 -15.91
C SER A 359 -28.19 -20.44 -14.43
N ASP A 360 -27.28 -21.33 -14.04
CA ASP A 360 -27.13 -21.77 -12.65
C ASP A 360 -26.84 -20.59 -11.72
N GLY A 361 -27.34 -20.62 -10.49
CA GLY A 361 -26.99 -19.60 -9.50
C GLY A 361 -25.58 -19.77 -8.95
N ASP A 362 -24.93 -18.66 -8.54
CA ASP A 362 -23.79 -18.72 -7.63
C ASP A 362 -24.23 -19.42 -6.32
N TYR A 363 -23.39 -20.30 -5.75
CA TYR A 363 -23.75 -21.11 -4.58
C TYR A 363 -23.97 -20.25 -3.34
N TYR A 364 -23.03 -19.33 -3.08
CA TYR A 364 -23.06 -18.44 -1.92
C TYR A 364 -24.09 -17.34 -2.12
N GLY A 365 -24.99 -17.20 -1.13
CA GLY A 365 -26.12 -16.29 -1.23
C GLY A 365 -25.70 -14.83 -1.42
N ILE A 366 -24.66 -14.36 -0.74
CA ILE A 366 -24.20 -12.97 -0.85
C ILE A 366 -23.71 -12.63 -2.27
N ILE A 367 -22.92 -13.51 -2.89
CA ILE A 367 -22.47 -13.37 -4.28
C ILE A 367 -23.68 -13.43 -5.22
N ARG A 368 -24.58 -14.41 -5.01
CA ARG A 368 -25.75 -14.60 -5.88
C ARG A 368 -26.70 -13.39 -5.84
N TYR A 369 -27.02 -12.89 -4.65
CA TYR A 369 -27.95 -11.76 -4.48
C TYR A 369 -27.31 -10.45 -4.96
N ALA A 370 -26.02 -10.21 -4.70
CA ALA A 370 -25.33 -9.04 -5.26
C ALA A 370 -25.31 -9.06 -6.80
N ARG A 371 -25.03 -10.22 -7.41
CA ARG A 371 -25.07 -10.40 -8.86
C ARG A 371 -26.45 -10.15 -9.46
N GLN A 372 -27.54 -10.47 -8.75
CA GLN A 372 -28.92 -10.15 -9.17
C GLN A 372 -29.17 -8.64 -9.26
N GLU A 373 -28.52 -7.87 -8.41
CA GLU A 373 -28.56 -6.39 -8.41
C GLU A 373 -27.49 -5.76 -9.32
N GLY A 374 -26.68 -6.58 -10.01
CA GLY A 374 -25.58 -6.10 -10.87
C GLY A 374 -24.32 -5.66 -10.10
N LEU A 375 -24.27 -5.89 -8.78
CA LEU A 375 -23.15 -5.57 -7.90
C LEU A 375 -22.11 -6.72 -7.90
N PRO A 376 -20.85 -6.48 -8.27
CA PRO A 376 -19.78 -7.46 -8.09
C PRO A 376 -19.51 -7.73 -6.61
N ALA A 377 -19.44 -8.99 -6.22
CA ALA A 377 -19.19 -9.40 -4.83
C ALA A 377 -18.24 -10.59 -4.75
N VAL A 378 -17.33 -10.55 -3.76
CA VAL A 378 -16.38 -11.64 -3.47
C VAL A 378 -16.48 -12.07 -2.00
N ILE A 379 -16.06 -13.29 -1.70
CA ILE A 379 -15.90 -13.80 -0.33
C ILE A 379 -14.44 -14.15 -0.12
N VAL A 380 -13.78 -13.49 0.82
CA VAL A 380 -12.40 -13.77 1.23
C VAL A 380 -12.42 -14.75 2.40
N GLU A 381 -11.96 -15.98 2.16
CA GLU A 381 -11.74 -16.99 3.19
C GLU A 381 -10.26 -16.97 3.61
N HIS A 382 -9.94 -16.20 4.66
CA HIS A 382 -8.55 -15.81 4.95
C HIS A 382 -7.64 -16.97 5.36
N ALA A 383 -8.14 -17.90 6.16
CA ALA A 383 -7.39 -19.04 6.68
C ALA A 383 -8.35 -20.09 7.26
N PHE A 384 -7.84 -21.23 7.73
CA PHE A 384 -8.68 -22.25 8.37
C PHE A 384 -8.65 -22.16 9.91
N ILE A 385 -9.73 -21.72 10.56
CA ILE A 385 -9.85 -21.64 12.03
C ILE A 385 -9.70 -23.01 12.70
N SER A 386 -10.08 -24.08 11.98
CA SER A 386 -9.92 -25.47 12.41
C SER A 386 -8.47 -25.97 12.40
N ASN A 387 -7.58 -25.32 11.65
CA ASN A 387 -6.19 -25.72 11.50
C ASN A 387 -5.30 -25.00 12.51
N ALA A 388 -4.58 -25.74 13.34
CA ALA A 388 -3.78 -25.16 14.42
C ALA A 388 -2.62 -24.28 13.91
N SER A 389 -2.05 -24.58 12.73
CA SER A 389 -0.99 -23.75 12.13
C SER A 389 -1.56 -22.43 11.65
N ASP A 390 -2.66 -22.44 10.90
CA ASP A 390 -3.30 -21.21 10.42
C ASP A 390 -3.79 -20.35 11.58
N ALA A 391 -4.48 -20.97 12.55
CA ALA A 391 -4.94 -20.29 13.75
C ALA A 391 -3.80 -19.60 14.49
N SER A 392 -2.70 -20.32 14.75
CA SER A 392 -1.56 -19.76 15.49
C SER A 392 -0.73 -18.75 14.69
N LYS A 393 -0.60 -18.88 13.37
CA LYS A 393 0.23 -18.00 12.55
C LYS A 393 -0.49 -16.72 12.10
N PHE A 394 -1.79 -16.80 11.84
CA PHE A 394 -2.52 -15.72 11.17
C PHE A 394 -3.74 -15.20 11.93
N LEU A 395 -4.33 -15.98 12.87
CA LEU A 395 -5.60 -15.60 13.49
C LEU A 395 -5.50 -15.26 14.99
N SER A 396 -4.45 -15.71 15.68
CA SER A 396 -4.42 -15.75 17.15
C SER A 396 -4.15 -14.41 17.86
N SER A 397 -4.08 -13.29 17.15
CA SER A 397 -3.83 -11.97 17.75
C SER A 397 -4.27 -10.85 16.84
N SER A 398 -4.68 -9.72 17.44
CA SER A 398 -5.11 -8.52 16.72
C SER A 398 -4.05 -8.01 15.71
N ALA A 399 -2.76 -8.08 16.06
CA ALA A 399 -1.66 -7.77 15.13
C ALA A 399 -1.70 -8.59 13.82
N LYS A 400 -2.07 -9.88 13.91
CA LYS A 400 -2.14 -10.77 12.74
C LYS A 400 -3.40 -10.49 11.93
N LEU A 401 -4.53 -10.30 12.61
CA LEU A 401 -5.78 -9.89 11.98
C LEU A 401 -5.66 -8.53 11.27
N LYS A 402 -4.86 -7.62 11.81
CA LYS A 402 -4.53 -6.36 11.16
C LYS A 402 -3.77 -6.56 9.86
N LYS A 403 -2.77 -7.45 9.84
CA LYS A 403 -2.06 -7.79 8.60
C LYS A 403 -3.02 -8.32 7.53
N LEU A 404 -3.97 -9.17 7.90
CA LEU A 404 -5.01 -9.65 6.99
C LEU A 404 -5.86 -8.51 6.43
N GLY A 405 -6.40 -7.64 7.29
CA GLY A 405 -7.21 -6.51 6.83
C GLY A 405 -6.43 -5.52 5.97
N ILE A 406 -5.14 -5.27 6.26
CA ILE A 406 -4.27 -4.46 5.40
C ILE A 406 -4.10 -5.13 4.04
N ALA A 407 -3.84 -6.44 3.99
CA ALA A 407 -3.71 -7.18 2.73
C ALA A 407 -4.97 -7.10 1.88
N ASP A 408 -6.16 -7.20 2.47
CA ASP A 408 -7.43 -7.01 1.75
C ASP A 408 -7.53 -5.60 1.18
N ALA A 409 -7.27 -4.57 2.00
CA ALA A 409 -7.31 -3.18 1.57
C ALA A 409 -6.31 -2.87 0.47
N THR A 410 -5.09 -3.41 0.55
CA THR A 410 -4.07 -3.28 -0.50
C THR A 410 -4.50 -3.99 -1.78
N GLY A 411 -5.12 -5.18 -1.68
CA GLY A 411 -5.67 -5.88 -2.84
C GLY A 411 -6.78 -5.09 -3.54
N ILE A 412 -7.69 -4.50 -2.74
CA ILE A 412 -8.75 -3.61 -3.22
C ILE A 412 -8.14 -2.36 -3.87
N ALA A 413 -7.16 -1.72 -3.22
CA ALA A 413 -6.49 -0.54 -3.74
C ALA A 413 -5.78 -0.80 -5.07
N ASN A 414 -5.04 -1.92 -5.18
CA ASN A 414 -4.36 -2.30 -6.41
C ASN A 414 -5.35 -2.58 -7.55
N TYR A 415 -6.54 -3.11 -7.25
CA TYR A 415 -7.57 -3.33 -8.26
C TYR A 415 -8.12 -2.00 -8.81
N PHE A 416 -8.34 -1.01 -7.94
CA PHE A 416 -8.91 0.29 -8.31
C PHE A 416 -7.85 1.36 -8.68
N GLY A 417 -6.56 1.03 -8.66
CA GLY A 417 -5.49 2.01 -8.91
C GLY A 417 -5.38 3.10 -7.83
N LEU A 418 -5.79 2.80 -6.60
CA LEU A 418 -5.80 3.78 -5.51
C LEU A 418 -4.40 4.03 -4.98
N SER A 419 -4.12 5.30 -4.66
CA SER A 419 -2.87 5.73 -4.02
C SER A 419 -3.11 6.26 -2.62
N LYS A 420 -2.11 6.14 -1.75
CA LYS A 420 -2.18 6.70 -0.39
C LYS A 420 -2.37 8.22 -0.41
N ILE A 421 -3.09 8.75 0.56
CA ILE A 421 -3.24 10.19 0.78
C ILE A 421 -1.88 10.75 1.21
N PRO A 422 -1.24 11.61 0.40
CA PRO A 422 0.02 12.20 0.81
C PRO A 422 -0.19 13.09 2.04
N GLY A 423 0.72 13.00 3.01
CA GLY A 423 0.61 13.75 4.26
C GLY A 423 -0.54 13.33 5.18
N ALA A 424 -1.05 12.10 5.06
CA ALA A 424 -2.02 11.55 6.02
C ALA A 424 -1.45 11.47 7.45
N MET A 425 -2.07 12.14 8.42
CA MET A 425 -1.68 12.03 9.84
C MET A 425 -2.56 11.01 10.56
N TYR A 426 -1.95 9.89 10.93
CA TYR A 426 -2.59 8.82 11.71
C TYR A 426 -2.72 9.22 13.17
N ARG A 427 -3.93 9.11 13.73
CA ARG A 427 -4.23 9.34 15.15
C ARG A 427 -4.27 8.01 15.89
N MET A 428 -3.38 7.87 16.87
CA MET A 428 -3.24 6.68 17.71
C MET A 428 -3.65 7.02 19.14
N TYR A 429 -4.44 6.16 19.78
CA TYR A 429 -4.85 6.29 21.17
C TYR A 429 -4.33 5.12 22.01
N ASN A 430 -3.68 5.43 23.12
CA ASN A 430 -3.24 4.42 24.08
C ASN A 430 -4.31 4.22 25.17
N PRO A 431 -5.03 3.10 25.21
CA PRO A 431 -6.05 2.86 26.24
C PRO A 431 -5.47 2.72 27.66
N ASN A 432 -4.17 2.46 27.81
CA ASN A 432 -3.53 2.28 29.12
C ASN A 432 -3.07 3.62 29.74
N SER A 433 -2.63 4.58 28.93
CA SER A 433 -2.15 5.89 29.42
C SER A 433 -3.14 7.03 29.18
N GLY A 434 -4.05 6.88 28.21
CA GLY A 434 -4.90 7.97 27.72
C GLY A 434 -4.20 8.91 26.71
N GLU A 435 -2.98 8.56 26.29
CA GLU A 435 -2.18 9.35 25.35
C GLU A 435 -2.70 9.25 23.92
N HIS A 436 -2.56 10.36 23.18
CA HIS A 436 -2.64 10.33 21.72
C HIS A 436 -1.26 10.51 21.10
N PHE A 437 -0.97 9.72 20.06
CA PHE A 437 0.22 9.84 19.23
C PHE A 437 -0.20 10.13 17.78
N TYR A 438 0.56 10.98 17.10
CA TYR A 438 0.24 11.45 15.76
C TYR A 438 1.47 11.25 14.86
N THR A 439 1.26 10.61 13.72
CA THR A 439 2.36 10.30 12.80
C THR A 439 1.94 10.32 11.35
N ALA A 440 2.86 10.74 10.48
CA ALA A 440 2.77 10.60 9.04
C ALA A 440 3.13 9.19 8.54
N ARG A 441 3.76 8.38 9.41
CA ARG A 441 4.41 7.13 9.04
C ARG A 441 3.53 5.95 9.38
N ALA A 442 3.17 5.18 8.35
CA ALA A 442 2.34 3.99 8.51
C ALA A 442 3.02 2.93 9.40
N TYR A 443 4.34 2.78 9.32
CA TYR A 443 5.07 1.82 10.15
C TYR A 443 5.00 2.13 11.66
N GLU A 444 5.01 3.42 12.05
CA GLU A 444 4.88 3.83 13.46
C GLU A 444 3.46 3.53 13.96
N ARG A 445 2.44 3.87 13.16
CA ARG A 445 1.03 3.49 13.40
C ARG A 445 0.90 1.97 13.58
N ASP A 446 1.56 1.20 12.72
CA ASP A 446 1.45 -0.26 12.72
C ASP A 446 2.12 -0.89 13.94
N SER A 447 3.32 -0.43 14.26
CA SER A 447 4.04 -0.83 15.48
C SER A 447 3.27 -0.50 16.76
N LEU A 448 2.57 0.63 16.80
CA LEU A 448 1.74 1.02 17.94
C LEU A 448 0.49 0.16 18.08
N VAL A 449 -0.19 -0.19 16.98
CA VAL A 449 -1.30 -1.17 17.05
C VAL A 449 -0.81 -2.52 17.54
N ASP A 450 0.35 -2.98 17.09
CA ASP A 450 0.95 -4.22 17.57
C ASP A 450 1.29 -4.16 19.08
N ALA A 451 1.63 -2.97 19.59
CA ALA A 451 1.82 -2.69 21.01
C ALA A 451 0.51 -2.50 21.80
N GLY A 452 -0.66 -2.68 21.17
CA GLY A 452 -1.97 -2.59 21.81
C GLY A 452 -2.60 -1.20 21.85
N TRP A 453 -2.13 -0.26 21.01
CA TRP A 453 -2.77 1.04 20.82
C TRP A 453 -3.94 0.91 19.84
N ASN A 454 -4.93 1.79 19.99
CA ASN A 454 -6.07 1.90 19.09
C ASN A 454 -5.72 2.90 17.98
N TYR A 455 -5.85 2.49 16.71
CA TYR A 455 -5.87 3.44 15.60
C TYR A 455 -7.27 4.06 15.50
N GLU A 456 -7.35 5.39 15.54
CA GLU A 456 -8.63 6.12 15.55
C GLU A 456 -8.96 6.76 14.20
N GLY A 457 -8.18 6.46 13.16
CA GLY A 457 -8.33 7.03 11.82
C GLY A 457 -7.36 8.19 11.57
N LEU A 458 -7.59 8.90 10.46
CA LEU A 458 -6.85 10.10 10.13
C LEU A 458 -7.29 11.25 11.03
N GLY A 459 -6.33 11.89 11.71
CA GLY A 459 -6.59 13.13 12.44
C GLY A 459 -6.76 14.32 11.49
N TRP A 460 -5.90 14.40 10.47
CA TRP A 460 -5.93 15.41 9.41
C TRP A 460 -4.98 15.02 8.26
N VAL A 461 -4.97 15.82 7.20
CA VAL A 461 -3.95 15.77 6.14
C VAL A 461 -3.06 17.00 6.26
N ALA A 462 -1.76 16.77 6.37
CA ALA A 462 -0.75 17.82 6.37
C ALA A 462 -0.24 18.04 4.93
N PRO A 463 0.15 19.26 4.54
CA PRO A 463 0.87 19.45 3.30
C PRO A 463 2.19 18.67 3.32
N GLU A 464 2.60 18.14 2.17
CA GLU A 464 3.92 17.49 2.04
C GLU A 464 5.05 18.46 2.40
N LYS A 465 4.89 19.75 2.05
CA LYS A 465 5.87 20.78 2.34
C LYS A 465 5.24 22.15 2.54
N SER A 466 5.80 22.94 3.45
CA SER A 466 5.49 24.37 3.61
C SER A 466 6.64 25.12 4.30
N ASN A 467 6.48 26.43 4.51
CA ASN A 467 7.46 27.22 5.27
C ASN A 467 7.29 27.08 6.80
N THR A 468 6.25 26.39 7.26
CA THR A 468 5.88 26.31 8.66
C THR A 468 6.03 24.87 9.17
N PRO A 469 7.22 24.45 9.63
CA PRO A 469 7.44 23.10 10.13
C PRO A 469 6.75 22.88 11.49
N VAL A 470 6.27 21.66 11.72
CA VAL A 470 5.83 21.16 13.02
C VAL A 470 6.92 20.24 13.56
N TYR A 471 7.56 20.67 14.65
CA TYR A 471 8.64 19.94 15.32
C TYR A 471 8.08 18.83 16.18
N ARG A 472 8.66 17.63 16.07
CA ARG A 472 8.36 16.47 16.91
C ARG A 472 9.42 16.32 18.00
N LEU A 473 8.99 16.18 19.24
CA LEU A 473 9.86 15.96 20.39
C LEU A 473 9.36 14.78 21.23
N TYR A 474 10.29 13.98 21.72
CA TYR A 474 10.03 12.85 22.59
C TYR A 474 10.61 13.08 23.99
N ASN A 475 9.83 12.76 25.02
CA ASN A 475 10.27 12.81 26.40
C ASN A 475 10.63 11.40 26.91
N PRO A 476 11.93 11.07 27.05
CA PRO A 476 12.33 9.73 27.48
C PRO A 476 11.94 9.42 28.94
N ASN A 477 11.60 10.42 29.76
CA ASN A 477 11.27 10.22 31.18
C ASN A 477 9.79 9.92 31.43
N ALA A 478 8.90 10.51 30.62
CA ALA A 478 7.45 10.29 30.74
C ALA A 478 6.90 9.38 29.65
N GLY A 479 7.67 9.15 28.58
CA GLY A 479 7.27 8.34 27.44
C GLY A 479 6.29 9.04 26.50
N ASP A 480 6.20 10.37 26.54
CA ASP A 480 5.23 11.14 25.76
C ASP A 480 5.86 11.97 24.62
N HIS A 481 5.04 12.29 23.62
CA HIS A 481 5.45 13.14 22.49
C HIS A 481 4.81 14.53 22.54
N HIS A 482 5.54 15.53 22.04
CA HIS A 482 5.06 16.89 21.88
C HIS A 482 5.28 17.40 20.46
N TYR A 483 4.32 18.19 19.99
CA TYR A 483 4.29 18.74 18.63
C TYR A 483 4.10 20.24 18.69
N THR A 484 4.95 20.98 17.98
CA THR A 484 4.90 22.45 18.01
C THR A 484 5.46 23.10 16.76
N THR A 485 4.87 24.21 16.32
CA THR A 485 5.43 25.11 15.30
C THR A 485 6.45 26.08 15.89
N SER A 486 6.54 26.18 17.23
CA SER A 486 7.42 27.12 17.92
C SER A 486 8.84 26.58 18.06
N ALA A 487 9.78 27.18 17.34
CA ALA A 487 11.21 26.89 17.49
C ALA A 487 11.70 27.18 18.93
N TYR A 488 11.13 28.19 19.59
CA TYR A 488 11.45 28.51 20.98
C TYR A 488 11.01 27.39 21.95
N GLU A 489 9.80 26.86 21.77
CA GLU A 489 9.29 25.75 22.60
C GLU A 489 10.13 24.49 22.37
N ARG A 490 10.45 24.17 21.11
CA ARG A 490 11.38 23.08 20.76
C ARG A 490 12.73 23.24 21.47
N ASP A 491 13.36 24.41 21.36
CA ASP A 491 14.70 24.64 21.91
C ASP A 491 14.70 24.64 23.44
N HIS A 492 13.62 25.12 24.06
CA HIS A 492 13.43 25.02 25.51
C HIS A 492 13.29 23.55 25.96
N LEU A 493 12.43 22.77 25.32
CA LEU A 493 12.21 21.35 25.65
C LEU A 493 13.50 20.53 25.51
N ARG A 494 14.28 20.77 24.45
CA ARG A 494 15.62 20.20 24.29
C ARG A 494 16.55 20.54 25.46
N SER A 495 16.53 21.80 25.92
CA SER A 495 17.37 22.24 27.05
C SER A 495 17.01 21.57 28.39
N VAL A 496 15.78 21.06 28.52
CA VAL A 496 15.31 20.34 29.71
C VAL A 496 15.25 18.83 29.53
N GLY A 497 15.91 18.30 28.49
CA GLY A 497 16.16 16.86 28.34
C GLY A 497 15.18 16.11 27.43
N TRP A 498 14.36 16.81 26.64
CA TRP A 498 13.58 16.17 25.57
C TRP A 498 14.44 15.91 24.34
N ASN A 499 14.18 14.79 23.66
CA ASN A 499 14.82 14.44 22.41
C ASN A 499 14.09 15.15 21.26
N TYR A 500 14.82 15.89 20.44
CA TYR A 500 14.28 16.46 19.21
C TYR A 500 14.43 15.46 18.08
N GLU A 501 13.30 15.06 17.49
CA GLU A 501 13.25 14.00 16.47
C GLU A 501 13.15 14.55 15.05
N GLY A 502 13.21 15.87 14.89
CA GLY A 502 13.11 16.53 13.59
C GLY A 502 11.77 17.19 13.32
N VAL A 503 11.53 17.48 12.05
CA VAL A 503 10.23 17.95 11.56
C VAL A 503 9.35 16.72 11.35
N GLY A 504 8.21 16.66 12.03
CA GLY A 504 7.26 15.55 11.86
C GLY A 504 6.39 15.72 10.62
N TRP A 505 5.93 16.94 10.38
CA TRP A 505 5.13 17.36 9.22
C TRP A 505 5.13 18.88 9.12
N TYR A 506 4.37 19.43 8.17
CA TYR A 506 4.24 20.87 7.92
C TYR A 506 2.83 21.38 8.23
N SER A 507 2.73 22.64 8.63
CA SER A 507 1.47 23.37 8.71
C SER A 507 1.13 23.95 7.35
N ASP A 508 -0.13 23.93 6.96
CA ASP A 508 -0.59 24.64 5.77
C ASP A 508 -0.43 26.16 5.92
N ASP A 509 0.35 26.76 5.01
CA ASP A 509 0.60 28.21 4.98
C ASP A 509 -0.64 28.98 4.48
N ALA A 510 -1.54 28.33 3.73
CA ALA A 510 -2.82 28.90 3.30
C ALA A 510 -3.85 28.96 4.44
N LYS A 511 -3.59 28.23 5.54
CA LYS A 511 -4.41 28.18 6.75
C LYS A 511 -5.82 27.63 6.52
N SER A 512 -5.93 26.61 5.68
CA SER A 512 -7.20 26.02 5.25
C SER A 512 -8.03 25.44 6.40
N VAL A 513 -7.49 24.47 7.16
CA VAL A 513 -8.24 23.79 8.24
C VAL A 513 -7.48 23.92 9.55
N ALA A 514 -8.08 24.53 10.58
CA ALA A 514 -7.40 24.70 11.87
C ALA A 514 -7.27 23.38 12.64
N VAL A 515 -6.08 23.11 13.18
CA VAL A 515 -5.83 22.04 14.17
C VAL A 515 -5.67 22.69 15.55
N TYR A 516 -6.56 22.34 16.46
CA TYR A 516 -6.61 22.86 17.82
C TYR A 516 -5.79 22.00 18.78
N ARG A 517 -5.04 22.64 19.70
CA ARG A 517 -4.29 21.98 20.77
C ARG A 517 -5.00 22.14 22.11
N GLN A 518 -5.18 21.04 22.84
CA GLN A 518 -5.68 21.05 24.21
C GLN A 518 -4.68 20.36 25.13
N TYR A 519 -4.44 20.94 26.30
CA TYR A 519 -3.58 20.37 27.35
C TYR A 519 -4.40 19.85 28.52
N ASN A 520 -4.11 18.64 28.98
CA ASN A 520 -4.71 18.03 30.16
C ASN A 520 -3.80 18.21 31.38
N PRO A 521 -4.08 19.17 32.28
CA PRO A 521 -3.28 19.38 33.48
C PRO A 521 -3.38 18.23 34.50
N ASN A 522 -4.33 17.30 34.31
CA ASN A 522 -4.58 16.19 35.23
C ASN A 522 -4.04 14.85 34.70
N ALA A 523 -3.45 14.83 33.50
CA ALA A 523 -2.89 13.61 32.91
C ALA A 523 -1.61 13.17 33.66
N ARG A 524 -1.44 11.85 33.82
CA ARG A 524 -0.18 11.27 34.32
C ARG A 524 0.88 11.13 33.23
N ALA A 525 0.44 10.92 31.99
CA ALA A 525 1.21 10.86 30.75
C ALA A 525 0.26 11.20 29.58
N GLY A 526 0.78 11.65 28.43
CA GLY A 526 -0.05 11.94 27.26
C GLY A 526 -0.95 13.17 27.45
N ALA A 527 -0.33 14.32 27.75
CA ALA A 527 -1.06 15.49 28.20
C ALA A 527 -1.66 16.35 27.08
N HIS A 528 -1.46 16.05 25.80
CA HIS A 528 -1.96 16.88 24.70
C HIS A 528 -2.91 16.13 23.77
N ASN A 529 -3.92 16.84 23.28
CA ASN A 529 -4.80 16.43 22.19
C ASN A 529 -4.67 17.44 21.04
N PHE A 530 -4.68 16.91 19.82
CA PHE A 530 -4.70 17.69 18.58
C PHE A 530 -5.88 17.24 17.71
N THR A 531 -6.70 18.20 17.30
CA THR A 531 -7.94 17.90 16.56
C THR A 531 -8.38 19.02 15.63
N THR A 532 -8.96 18.66 14.50
CA THR A 532 -9.69 19.59 13.62
C THR A 532 -11.13 19.82 14.09
N SER A 533 -11.62 19.00 15.02
CA SER A 533 -13.00 19.06 15.52
C SER A 533 -13.15 20.11 16.62
N THR A 534 -13.88 21.18 16.31
CA THR A 534 -14.29 22.18 17.32
C THR A 534 -15.17 21.56 18.40
N TYR A 535 -15.97 20.55 18.06
CA TYR A 535 -16.80 19.83 19.02
C TYR A 535 -15.94 19.07 20.05
N GLU A 536 -14.96 18.30 19.60
CA GLU A 536 -14.06 17.54 20.49
C GLU A 536 -13.30 18.49 21.43
N ARG A 537 -12.71 19.56 20.88
CA ARG A 537 -12.06 20.62 21.68
C ARG A 537 -13.01 21.12 22.77
N ASP A 538 -14.23 21.51 22.41
CA ASP A 538 -15.19 22.08 23.36
C ASP A 538 -15.63 21.07 24.43
N GLN A 539 -15.70 19.78 24.12
CA GLN A 539 -15.97 18.73 25.12
C GLN A 539 -14.79 18.52 26.07
N LEU A 540 -13.55 18.49 25.56
CA LEU A 540 -12.35 18.36 26.40
C LEU A 540 -12.20 19.55 27.36
N VAL A 541 -12.46 20.76 26.89
CA VAL A 541 -12.45 21.97 27.73
C VAL A 541 -13.50 21.86 28.85
N LYS A 542 -14.73 21.41 28.53
CA LYS A 542 -15.75 21.14 29.56
C LYS A 542 -15.33 20.06 30.55
N ALA A 543 -14.53 19.10 30.11
CA ALA A 543 -13.95 18.05 30.96
C ALA A 543 -12.74 18.53 31.78
N GLY A 544 -12.36 19.81 31.69
CA GLY A 544 -11.31 20.42 32.50
C GLY A 544 -9.94 20.53 31.81
N TRP A 545 -9.86 20.26 30.51
CA TRP A 545 -8.66 20.52 29.71
C TRP A 545 -8.51 22.03 29.44
N HIS A 546 -7.29 22.46 29.18
CA HIS A 546 -6.96 23.82 28.80
C HIS A 546 -6.90 23.93 27.27
N ASP A 547 -7.69 24.84 26.70
CA ASP A 547 -7.57 25.20 25.30
C ASP A 547 -6.33 26.08 25.10
N GLU A 548 -5.41 25.63 24.27
CA GLU A 548 -4.19 26.36 23.92
C GLU A 548 -4.30 27.02 22.55
N GLY A 549 -5.47 26.95 21.91
CA GLY A 549 -5.77 27.58 20.64
C GLY A 549 -5.35 26.76 19.43
N ILE A 550 -5.09 27.45 18.32
CA ILE A 550 -4.68 26.83 17.06
C ILE A 550 -3.19 26.50 17.13
N ALA A 551 -2.86 25.22 16.96
CA ALA A 551 -1.50 24.71 16.96
C ALA A 551 -0.83 24.94 15.59
N TRP A 552 -1.56 24.60 14.53
CA TRP A 552 -1.18 24.69 13.12
C TRP A 552 -2.44 24.51 12.25
N TYR A 553 -2.23 24.43 10.93
CA TYR A 553 -3.29 24.20 9.96
C TYR A 553 -3.02 22.95 9.11
N ALA A 554 -4.07 22.21 8.81
CA ALA A 554 -4.15 21.10 7.87
C ALA A 554 -4.64 21.58 6.50
N THR A 555 -4.45 20.76 5.47
CA THR A 555 -5.01 21.02 4.14
C THR A 555 -6.52 20.79 4.13
N GLU A 556 -7.21 21.33 3.12
CA GLU A 556 -8.55 20.82 2.80
C GLU A 556 -8.40 19.37 2.35
N THR A 557 -9.09 18.44 3.02
CA THR A 557 -9.21 17.06 2.53
C THR A 557 -10.00 17.12 1.22
N ALA A 558 -9.40 16.60 0.14
CA ALA A 558 -10.06 16.51 -1.16
C ALA A 558 -11.36 15.69 -1.06
#